data_AF-A0A2D5RP18-F1
#
_entry.id   AF-A0A2D5RP18-F1
#
_cell.length_a   1.000
_cell.length_b   1.000
_cell.length_c   1.000
_cell.angle_alpha   90.00
_cell.angle_beta   90.00
_cell.angle_gamma   90.00
#
_symmetry.space_group_name_H-M   'P 1'
#
loop_
_entity.id
_entity.type
_entity.pdbx_description
1 polymer ?
#
loop_
_entity_poly.entity_id
_entity_poly.type
_entity_poly.pdbx_seq_one_letter_code
_entity_poly.pdbx_strand_id
1 'polypeptide(L)'
;HPRFRMVDSCAAEFAAVTPYYYTTYECGSESIGIDYVPNLSLRKKRRIVVIGSGPIRIGQGIEFDYGCVHAVGAIQDLGHEAIIINNNPETVSTDFDTSDRLYFDPLTLESVSEILLREDAHGILLQFGGQTAINLALPLSNNLPHLSSLGLDLIMEGTTPEAVDEASDRERFESFAQRNDLRMPDGMTASSPDQVREAVREIGYPVLIRPSYVLGGRGMEILSSNRQLESYMQDAFLSPERPLLVDEYLGNAIELDVDAVSDGREVLVGAIMEHLEEAGIHSGDSTCFIPPQNVSDDVLKQVDEWTRKIGLELGIVGCYNIQFAIRDKTLYVLEVNPRGSRTFPFVAKATGVPLARIAAMVALGEKLCHLNIPKRQDEAVCVKAPVFPFIKLRGLDPAPGPEMKSTGEVMGSHERASAAYLKARLATESPVPTEGGVYITVKDSDKDSIITQAKSLIELGFKIYATSGTASVLREKGGLDVETCYRITEGLTPDALDLMRQGKIQLIINTPRNTGGAVLDGNMMRRLAVELNIPFVTTMAGARMEVLAIAEAMDGIPEPRLLNIRSL
;
A
#
# COMPACT_ATOMS: atom_id res chain seq x y z
N HIS A 1 -26.93 -24.47 7.33
CA HIS A 1 -26.95 -23.86 8.67
C HIS A 1 -26.07 -24.62 9.64
N PRO A 2 -24.88 -24.07 9.95
CA PRO A 2 -24.03 -24.52 11.04
C PRO A 2 -24.61 -24.10 12.40
N ARG A 3 -23.96 -24.57 13.47
CA ARG A 3 -24.12 -24.09 14.84
C ARG A 3 -22.95 -23.21 15.24
N PHE A 4 -23.20 -22.37 16.24
CA PHE A 4 -22.19 -21.48 16.77
C PHE A 4 -22.03 -21.73 18.25
N ARG A 5 -20.78 -21.90 18.67
CA ARG A 5 -20.40 -22.17 20.05
C ARG A 5 -19.54 -21.04 20.57
N MET A 6 -19.57 -20.83 21.89
CA MET A 6 -18.75 -19.81 22.54
C MET A 6 -17.42 -20.40 22.99
N VAL A 7 -16.36 -19.62 22.84
CA VAL A 7 -15.08 -19.91 23.50
C VAL A 7 -15.21 -19.49 24.97
N ASP A 8 -15.05 -20.44 25.88
CA ASP A 8 -15.33 -20.23 27.31
C ASP A 8 -14.16 -20.59 28.26
N SER A 9 -13.04 -21.08 27.73
CA SER A 9 -11.86 -21.58 28.45
C SER A 9 -12.07 -22.78 29.38
N CYS A 10 -13.30 -23.26 29.56
CA CYS A 10 -13.67 -24.24 30.59
C CYS A 10 -14.58 -25.37 30.07
N ALA A 11 -14.74 -25.52 28.76
CA ALA A 11 -15.52 -26.59 28.13
C ALA A 11 -16.95 -26.71 28.69
N ALA A 12 -17.61 -25.56 28.80
CA ALA A 12 -18.97 -25.37 29.33
C ALA A 12 -19.16 -25.78 30.80
N GLU A 13 -18.09 -25.93 31.59
CA GLU A 13 -18.20 -26.11 33.04
C GLU A 13 -18.88 -24.89 33.70
N PHE A 14 -18.59 -23.69 33.18
CA PHE A 14 -19.19 -22.43 33.61
C PHE A 14 -19.85 -21.71 32.43
N ALA A 15 -20.88 -20.91 32.71
CA ALA A 15 -21.52 -20.09 31.69
C ALA A 15 -20.57 -18.97 31.23
N ALA A 16 -20.25 -18.94 29.93
CA ALA A 16 -19.49 -17.85 29.34
C ALA A 16 -20.35 -16.59 29.15
N VAL A 17 -19.71 -15.45 29.37
CA VAL A 17 -20.27 -14.12 29.11
C VAL A 17 -19.55 -13.43 27.94
N THR A 18 -18.37 -13.95 27.56
CA THR A 18 -17.54 -13.40 26.49
C THR A 18 -18.16 -13.72 25.12
N PRO A 19 -18.44 -12.72 24.28
CA PRO A 19 -19.15 -12.90 23.02
C PRO A 19 -18.24 -13.35 21.87
N TYR A 20 -17.44 -14.40 22.11
CA TYR A 20 -16.48 -14.98 21.16
C TYR A 20 -17.03 -16.31 20.62
N TYR A 21 -17.39 -16.32 19.33
CA TYR A 21 -18.01 -17.46 18.64
C TYR A 21 -17.13 -18.10 17.55
N TYR A 22 -17.41 -19.37 17.26
CA TYR A 22 -16.92 -20.09 16.07
C TYR A 22 -18.03 -21.00 15.49
N THR A 23 -18.00 -21.28 14.18
CA THR A 23 -18.94 -22.22 13.54
C THR A 23 -18.55 -23.70 13.65
N THR A 24 -19.56 -24.57 13.68
CA THR A 24 -19.38 -26.03 13.65
C THR A 24 -20.63 -26.75 13.12
N TYR A 25 -20.43 -27.91 12.49
CA TYR A 25 -21.50 -28.83 12.09
C TYR A 25 -21.56 -30.01 13.08
N GLU A 26 -22.12 -29.80 14.27
CA GLU A 26 -22.29 -30.84 15.27
C GLU A 26 -23.43 -31.81 14.90
N CYS A 27 -23.22 -33.12 15.10
CA CYS A 27 -24.24 -34.15 14.89
C CYS A 27 -25.14 -34.32 16.14
N GLY A 28 -26.47 -34.27 15.98
CA GLY A 28 -27.42 -34.49 17.08
C GLY A 28 -28.89 -34.21 16.69
N SER A 29 -29.81 -34.38 17.64
CA SER A 29 -31.27 -34.16 17.46
C SER A 29 -31.69 -32.68 17.55
N GLU A 30 -30.79 -31.74 17.29
CA GLU A 30 -31.08 -30.31 17.35
C GLU A 30 -31.97 -29.86 16.17
N SER A 31 -32.68 -28.75 16.36
CA SER A 31 -33.66 -28.22 15.40
C SER A 31 -33.04 -27.83 14.06
N ILE A 32 -33.51 -28.38 12.95
CA ILE A 32 -33.05 -27.99 11.60
C ILE A 32 -33.37 -26.50 11.37
N GLY A 33 -32.38 -25.69 10.94
CA GLY A 33 -32.56 -24.26 10.65
C GLY A 33 -31.42 -23.35 11.11
N ILE A 34 -31.56 -22.05 10.85
CA ILE A 34 -30.64 -20.99 11.29
C ILE A 34 -30.45 -21.07 12.82
N ASP A 35 -29.22 -20.88 13.28
CA ASP A 35 -28.89 -20.93 14.70
C ASP A 35 -29.56 -19.81 15.52
N TYR A 36 -29.88 -20.10 16.78
CA TYR A 36 -30.61 -19.17 17.64
C TYR A 36 -29.67 -18.23 18.40
N VAL A 37 -29.97 -16.92 18.37
CA VAL A 37 -29.32 -15.92 19.24
C VAL A 37 -30.27 -15.54 20.39
N PRO A 38 -29.87 -15.73 21.66
CA PRO A 38 -30.69 -15.38 22.81
C PRO A 38 -31.14 -13.92 22.81
N ASN A 39 -32.44 -13.72 23.05
CA ASN A 39 -33.09 -12.40 23.17
C ASN A 39 -32.94 -11.49 21.94
N LEU A 40 -32.63 -12.04 20.75
CA LEU A 40 -32.42 -11.24 19.53
C LEU A 40 -33.60 -10.31 19.20
N SER A 41 -34.83 -10.80 19.37
CA SER A 41 -36.07 -10.04 19.13
C SER A 41 -36.35 -8.93 20.17
N LEU A 42 -35.68 -8.96 21.32
CA LEU A 42 -35.80 -7.92 22.35
C LEU A 42 -34.80 -6.78 22.13
N ARG A 43 -33.81 -6.98 21.25
CA ARG A 43 -32.78 -5.98 20.95
C ARG A 43 -33.32 -4.92 20.00
N LYS A 44 -33.11 -3.65 20.35
CA LYS A 44 -33.57 -2.49 19.57
C LYS A 44 -32.48 -1.83 18.73
N LYS A 45 -31.21 -2.14 19.01
CA LYS A 45 -30.06 -1.56 18.30
C LYS A 45 -29.92 -2.22 16.93
N ARG A 46 -29.52 -1.44 15.93
CA ARG A 46 -29.09 -1.99 14.63
C ARG A 46 -27.81 -2.81 14.85
N ARG A 47 -27.72 -3.93 14.13
CA ARG A 47 -26.61 -4.88 14.18
C ARG A 47 -25.81 -4.71 12.90
N ILE A 48 -24.61 -4.18 13.02
CA ILE A 48 -23.75 -3.84 11.88
C ILE A 48 -22.53 -4.75 11.92
N VAL A 49 -22.30 -5.45 10.81
CA VAL A 49 -21.19 -6.38 10.63
C VAL A 49 -20.00 -5.68 9.98
N VAL A 50 -18.81 -5.83 10.55
CA VAL A 50 -17.54 -5.44 9.94
C VAL A 50 -16.81 -6.70 9.51
N ILE A 51 -16.39 -6.76 8.24
CA ILE A 51 -15.53 -7.84 7.76
C ILE A 51 -14.07 -7.45 7.95
N GLY A 52 -13.34 -8.31 8.66
CA GLY A 52 -11.91 -8.15 8.91
C GLY A 52 -11.04 -8.38 7.67
N SER A 53 -9.73 -8.24 7.84
CA SER A 53 -8.76 -8.49 6.78
C SER A 53 -8.42 -9.96 6.58
N GLY A 54 -8.66 -10.82 7.57
CA GLY A 54 -8.10 -12.17 7.58
C GLY A 54 -6.58 -12.15 7.75
N PRO A 55 -5.87 -13.23 7.37
CA PRO A 55 -4.46 -13.40 7.67
C PRO A 55 -3.58 -12.32 7.04
N ILE A 56 -2.58 -11.86 7.79
CA ILE A 56 -1.58 -10.90 7.30
C ILE A 56 -0.76 -11.54 6.18
N ARG A 57 -0.61 -10.78 5.10
CA ARG A 57 0.25 -11.12 3.94
C ARG A 57 0.80 -9.83 3.34
N ILE A 58 1.84 -9.95 2.52
CA ILE A 58 2.38 -8.79 1.79
C ILE A 58 1.24 -8.15 0.96
N GLY A 59 1.10 -6.83 1.07
CA GLY A 59 -0.01 -6.06 0.48
C GLY A 59 -1.27 -5.94 1.34
N GLN A 60 -1.43 -6.79 2.37
CA GLN A 60 -2.60 -6.81 3.26
C GLN A 60 -2.17 -7.09 4.71
N GLY A 61 -1.76 -6.02 5.38
CA GLY A 61 -1.22 -6.06 6.74
C GLY A 61 -2.16 -5.50 7.80
N ILE A 62 -1.56 -5.09 8.91
CA ILE A 62 -2.22 -4.56 10.12
C ILE A 62 -2.96 -3.24 9.87
N GLU A 63 -2.67 -2.56 8.76
CA GLU A 63 -3.26 -1.27 8.42
C GLU A 63 -4.76 -1.40 8.17
N PHE A 64 -5.20 -2.54 7.63
CA PHE A 64 -6.61 -2.87 7.45
C PHE A 64 -7.29 -3.27 8.77
N ASP A 65 -6.56 -3.94 9.66
CA ASP A 65 -7.04 -4.24 11.02
C ASP A 65 -7.35 -2.97 11.80
N TYR A 66 -6.45 -1.97 11.72
CA TYR A 66 -6.69 -0.63 12.26
C TYR A 66 -7.99 -0.03 11.71
N GLY A 67 -8.22 -0.14 10.40
CA GLY A 67 -9.48 0.29 9.77
C GLY A 67 -10.71 -0.38 10.40
N CYS A 68 -10.67 -1.71 10.57
CA CYS A 68 -11.75 -2.48 11.17
C CYS A 68 -12.02 -2.09 12.63
N VAL A 69 -10.98 -1.93 13.46
CA VAL A 69 -11.12 -1.50 14.86
C VAL A 69 -11.78 -0.12 14.95
N HIS A 70 -11.36 0.82 14.10
CA HIS A 70 -11.96 2.15 14.06
C HIS A 70 -13.40 2.15 13.55
N ALA A 71 -13.75 1.25 12.63
CA ALA A 71 -15.12 1.06 12.17
C ALA A 71 -16.02 0.48 13.27
N VAL A 72 -15.54 -0.52 14.03
CA VAL A 72 -16.24 -1.06 15.21
C VAL A 72 -16.53 0.03 16.23
N GLY A 73 -15.52 0.85 16.57
CA GLY A 73 -15.71 1.96 17.48
C GLY A 73 -16.70 3.01 16.97
N ALA A 74 -16.73 3.28 15.65
CA ALA A 74 -17.72 4.19 15.06
C ALA A 74 -19.16 3.66 15.17
N ILE A 75 -19.36 2.36 14.94
CA ILE A 75 -20.68 1.71 15.12
C ILE A 75 -21.16 1.85 16.56
N GLN A 76 -20.27 1.62 17.52
CA GLN A 76 -20.58 1.73 18.96
C GLN A 76 -20.90 3.16 19.37
N ASP A 77 -20.16 4.16 18.87
CA ASP A 77 -20.42 5.59 19.11
C ASP A 77 -21.82 6.01 18.62
N LEU A 78 -22.26 5.46 17.48
CA LEU A 78 -23.60 5.69 16.93
C LEU A 78 -24.69 4.89 17.66
N GLY A 79 -24.34 4.15 18.72
CA GLY A 79 -25.28 3.41 19.57
C GLY A 79 -25.78 2.11 18.95
N HIS A 80 -25.11 1.59 17.92
CA HIS A 80 -25.42 0.30 17.29
C HIS A 80 -24.63 -0.85 17.97
N GLU A 81 -24.94 -2.08 17.59
CA GLU A 81 -24.14 -3.26 17.98
C GLU A 81 -23.16 -3.57 16.86
N ALA A 82 -21.87 -3.58 17.20
CA ALA A 82 -20.78 -3.92 16.30
C ALA A 82 -20.47 -5.41 16.38
N ILE A 83 -20.60 -6.09 15.24
CA ILE A 83 -20.24 -7.50 15.08
C ILE A 83 -19.04 -7.55 14.16
N ILE A 84 -18.01 -8.32 14.51
CA ILE A 84 -16.86 -8.51 13.63
C ILE A 84 -16.69 -9.96 13.24
N ILE A 85 -16.39 -10.19 11.97
CA ILE A 85 -16.02 -11.49 11.42
C ILE A 85 -14.57 -11.39 10.96
N ASN A 86 -13.66 -12.10 11.61
CA ASN A 86 -12.25 -12.13 11.26
C ASN A 86 -11.60 -13.43 11.75
N ASN A 87 -10.55 -13.90 11.09
CA ASN A 87 -9.88 -15.17 11.43
C ASN A 87 -8.36 -15.02 11.60
N ASN A 88 -7.89 -13.80 11.86
CA ASN A 88 -6.50 -13.56 12.18
C ASN A 88 -6.27 -13.58 13.69
N PRO A 89 -5.47 -14.49 14.24
CA PRO A 89 -5.23 -14.55 15.69
C PRO A 89 -4.29 -13.46 16.21
N GLU A 90 -3.61 -12.71 15.34
CA GLU A 90 -2.57 -11.72 15.72
C GLU A 90 -3.13 -10.29 15.87
N THR A 91 -4.41 -10.09 15.58
CA THR A 91 -5.00 -8.75 15.40
C THR A 91 -5.78 -8.26 16.61
N VAL A 92 -5.88 -6.93 16.76
CA VAL A 92 -6.69 -6.30 17.81
C VAL A 92 -8.18 -6.49 17.51
N SER A 93 -8.55 -6.56 16.24
CA SER A 93 -9.95 -6.76 15.86
C SER A 93 -10.53 -8.13 16.25
N THR A 94 -9.69 -9.13 16.53
CA THR A 94 -10.07 -10.44 17.06
C THR A 94 -9.90 -10.54 18.58
N ASP A 95 -9.64 -9.42 19.25
CA ASP A 95 -9.84 -9.30 20.69
C ASP A 95 -11.35 -9.18 20.97
N PHE A 96 -11.85 -9.99 21.90
CA PHE A 96 -13.26 -10.00 22.28
C PHE A 96 -13.70 -8.72 23.01
N ASP A 97 -12.76 -7.90 23.48
CA ASP A 97 -13.04 -6.57 24.08
C ASP A 97 -13.29 -5.48 23.02
N THR A 98 -12.96 -5.75 21.74
CA THR A 98 -13.07 -4.75 20.67
C THR A 98 -14.53 -4.56 20.21
N SER A 99 -15.29 -5.64 20.02
CA SER A 99 -16.64 -5.61 19.45
C SER A 99 -17.69 -6.14 20.41
N ASP A 100 -18.98 -5.87 20.13
CA ASP A 100 -20.07 -6.45 20.92
C ASP A 100 -20.15 -7.97 20.72
N ARG A 101 -19.76 -8.46 19.53
CA ARG A 101 -19.63 -9.88 19.18
C ARG A 101 -18.50 -10.13 18.19
N LEU A 102 -17.75 -11.20 18.43
CA LEU A 102 -16.66 -11.68 17.59
C LEU A 102 -16.99 -13.06 17.03
N TYR A 103 -16.88 -13.20 15.72
CA TYR A 103 -16.94 -14.47 14.99
C TYR A 103 -15.57 -14.80 14.42
N PHE A 104 -14.93 -15.83 14.96
CA PHE A 104 -13.63 -16.29 14.49
C PHE A 104 -13.82 -17.35 13.39
N ASP A 105 -14.19 -16.87 12.21
CA ASP A 105 -14.67 -17.69 11.11
C ASP A 105 -14.03 -17.30 9.76
N PRO A 106 -13.97 -18.23 8.79
CA PRO A 106 -13.45 -17.94 7.46
C PRO A 106 -14.20 -16.78 6.77
N LEU A 107 -13.46 -15.92 6.08
CA LEU A 107 -14.02 -14.79 5.32
C LEU A 107 -14.52 -15.21 3.94
N THR A 108 -15.38 -16.24 3.91
CA THR A 108 -15.99 -16.78 2.69
C THR A 108 -17.45 -16.35 2.58
N LEU A 109 -17.99 -16.31 1.35
CA LEU A 109 -19.40 -15.99 1.13
C LEU A 109 -20.34 -16.87 1.97
N GLU A 110 -20.04 -18.17 2.06
CA GLU A 110 -20.83 -19.14 2.86
C GLU A 110 -20.85 -18.77 4.35
N SER A 111 -19.67 -18.66 4.97
CA SER A 111 -19.55 -18.40 6.41
C SER A 111 -20.14 -17.05 6.78
N VAL A 112 -19.84 -16.02 5.97
CA VAL A 112 -20.38 -14.66 6.16
C VAL A 112 -21.90 -14.66 6.03
N SER A 113 -22.47 -15.36 5.04
CA SER A 113 -23.94 -15.44 4.87
C SER A 113 -24.63 -16.10 6.06
N GLU A 114 -24.07 -17.18 6.60
CA GLU A 114 -24.64 -17.87 7.76
C GLU A 114 -24.57 -17.01 9.03
N ILE A 115 -23.50 -16.23 9.22
CA ILE A 115 -23.39 -15.28 10.34
C ILE A 115 -24.39 -14.13 10.20
N LEU A 116 -24.53 -13.56 9.00
CA LEU A 116 -25.49 -12.49 8.72
C LEU A 116 -26.94 -12.95 9.03
N LEU A 117 -27.28 -14.19 8.65
CA LEU A 117 -28.57 -14.80 8.95
C LEU A 117 -28.78 -15.03 10.45
N ARG A 118 -27.79 -15.59 11.15
CA ARG A 118 -27.86 -15.82 12.60
C ARG A 118 -28.07 -14.52 13.37
N GLU A 119 -27.34 -13.48 12.99
CA GLU A 119 -27.40 -12.18 13.64
C GLU A 119 -28.60 -11.34 13.23
N ASP A 120 -29.37 -11.75 12.21
CA ASP A 120 -30.39 -10.89 11.60
C ASP A 120 -29.80 -9.48 11.34
N ALA A 121 -28.66 -9.47 10.64
CA ALA A 121 -27.82 -8.30 10.50
C ALA A 121 -28.53 -7.22 9.66
N HIS A 122 -28.46 -5.97 10.13
CA HIS A 122 -29.10 -4.83 9.48
C HIS A 122 -28.17 -4.13 8.49
N GLY A 123 -26.85 -4.27 8.68
CA GLY A 123 -25.84 -3.59 7.86
C GLY A 123 -24.53 -4.37 7.80
N ILE A 124 -23.77 -4.19 6.73
CA ILE A 124 -22.41 -4.74 6.57
C ILE A 124 -21.45 -3.72 5.96
N LEU A 125 -20.26 -3.59 6.55
CA LEU A 125 -19.15 -2.77 6.07
C LEU A 125 -18.04 -3.66 5.46
N LEU A 126 -17.74 -3.44 4.18
CA LEU A 126 -16.74 -4.20 3.42
C LEU A 126 -15.48 -3.40 3.06
N GLN A 127 -15.49 -2.09 3.29
CA GLN A 127 -14.46 -1.18 2.79
C GLN A 127 -13.18 -1.15 3.64
N PHE A 128 -13.21 -1.71 4.86
CA PHE A 128 -12.11 -1.57 5.83
C PHE A 128 -11.17 -2.79 5.88
N GLY A 129 -11.68 -4.00 5.61
CA GLY A 129 -10.92 -5.26 5.66
C GLY A 129 -10.04 -5.54 4.43
N GLY A 130 -9.66 -4.52 3.67
CA GLY A 130 -8.81 -4.66 2.49
C GLY A 130 -9.43 -5.52 1.38
N GLN A 131 -8.58 -6.21 0.61
CA GLN A 131 -9.03 -6.92 -0.59
C GLN A 131 -9.91 -8.15 -0.27
N THR A 132 -9.67 -8.84 0.85
CA THR A 132 -10.51 -9.98 1.24
C THR A 132 -11.96 -9.56 1.47
N ALA A 133 -12.18 -8.46 2.20
CA ALA A 133 -13.52 -7.95 2.47
C ALA A 133 -14.19 -7.41 1.20
N ILE A 134 -13.49 -6.58 0.42
CA ILE A 134 -14.09 -5.95 -0.77
C ILE A 134 -14.45 -6.97 -1.86
N ASN A 135 -13.70 -8.08 -1.97
CA ASN A 135 -14.00 -9.16 -2.92
C ASN A 135 -15.32 -9.89 -2.61
N LEU A 136 -15.86 -9.75 -1.40
CA LEU A 136 -17.17 -10.30 -1.05
C LEU A 136 -18.33 -9.40 -1.53
N ALA A 137 -18.07 -8.16 -1.95
CA ALA A 137 -19.12 -7.21 -2.28
C ALA A 137 -20.04 -7.68 -3.41
N LEU A 138 -19.50 -8.04 -4.57
CA LEU A 138 -20.29 -8.54 -5.70
C LEU A 138 -20.94 -9.90 -5.42
N PRO A 139 -20.24 -10.93 -4.91
CA PRO A 139 -20.86 -12.21 -4.58
C PRO A 139 -21.98 -12.09 -3.55
N LEU A 140 -21.80 -11.26 -2.52
CA LEU A 140 -22.83 -11.02 -1.51
C LEU A 140 -24.03 -10.28 -2.10
N SER A 141 -23.80 -9.22 -2.89
CA SER A 141 -24.85 -8.48 -3.58
C SER A 141 -25.70 -9.39 -4.47
N ASN A 142 -25.07 -10.30 -5.21
CA ASN A 142 -25.75 -11.28 -6.05
C ASN A 142 -26.52 -12.33 -5.24
N ASN A 143 -26.08 -12.62 -4.01
CA ASN A 143 -26.73 -13.56 -3.09
C ASN A 143 -27.82 -12.90 -2.22
N LEU A 144 -27.89 -11.56 -2.15
CA LEU A 144 -28.88 -10.84 -1.34
C LEU A 144 -30.33 -11.29 -1.59
N PRO A 145 -30.81 -11.49 -2.85
CA PRO A 145 -32.18 -11.95 -3.08
C PRO A 145 -32.48 -13.30 -2.41
N HIS A 146 -31.50 -14.19 -2.37
CA HIS A 146 -31.62 -15.47 -1.67
C HIS A 146 -31.66 -15.27 -0.15
N LEU A 147 -30.77 -14.46 0.41
CA LEU A 147 -30.76 -14.16 1.84
C LEU A 147 -32.06 -13.46 2.30
N SER A 148 -32.62 -12.57 1.48
CA SER A 148 -33.92 -11.94 1.75
C SER A 148 -35.08 -12.94 1.70
N SER A 149 -35.01 -13.97 0.84
CA SER A 149 -36.00 -15.07 0.87
C SER A 149 -35.95 -15.90 2.15
N LEU A 150 -34.82 -15.86 2.88
CA LEU A 150 -34.63 -16.46 4.20
C LEU A 150 -34.97 -15.50 5.35
N GLY A 151 -35.43 -14.28 5.04
CA GLY A 151 -35.90 -13.29 6.01
C GLY A 151 -34.89 -12.20 6.38
N LEU A 152 -33.70 -12.16 5.74
CA LEU A 152 -32.69 -11.15 6.04
C LEU A 152 -32.96 -9.83 5.28
N ASP A 153 -33.07 -8.73 6.02
CA ASP A 153 -33.13 -7.36 5.48
C ASP A 153 -31.78 -6.66 5.72
N LEU A 154 -30.83 -6.89 4.82
CA LEU A 154 -29.44 -6.43 4.94
C LEU A 154 -29.15 -5.23 4.04
N ILE A 155 -28.56 -4.19 4.63
CA ILE A 155 -28.00 -3.04 3.88
C ILE A 155 -26.48 -3.24 3.71
N MET A 156 -25.98 -3.10 2.48
CA MET A 156 -24.54 -2.97 2.24
C MET A 156 -24.16 -1.49 2.45
N GLU A 157 -23.48 -1.21 3.56
CA GLU A 157 -23.19 0.15 4.01
C GLU A 157 -21.99 0.73 3.24
N GLY A 158 -22.02 2.03 2.94
CA GLY A 158 -20.98 2.73 2.18
C GLY A 158 -21.09 2.62 0.66
N THR A 159 -19.95 2.51 -0.02
CA THR A 159 -19.86 2.50 -1.49
C THR A 159 -20.50 1.26 -2.07
N THR A 160 -21.35 1.43 -3.08
CA THR A 160 -22.09 0.32 -3.68
C THR A 160 -21.16 -0.66 -4.39
N PRO A 161 -21.51 -1.97 -4.46
CA PRO A 161 -20.74 -2.95 -5.22
C PRO A 161 -20.52 -2.56 -6.69
N GLU A 162 -21.49 -1.89 -7.29
CA GLU A 162 -21.43 -1.40 -8.68
C GLU A 162 -20.38 -0.29 -8.84
N ALA A 163 -20.32 0.67 -7.91
CA ALA A 163 -19.29 1.71 -7.92
C ALA A 163 -17.90 1.14 -7.61
N VAL A 164 -17.84 0.10 -6.77
CA VAL A 164 -16.60 -0.65 -6.52
C VAL A 164 -16.09 -1.32 -7.80
N ASP A 165 -16.99 -1.97 -8.54
CA ASP A 165 -16.67 -2.61 -9.82
C ASP A 165 -16.27 -1.59 -10.89
N GLU A 166 -16.98 -0.47 -11.02
CA GLU A 166 -16.64 0.61 -11.96
C GLU A 166 -15.25 1.20 -11.76
N ALA A 167 -14.80 1.33 -10.50
CA ALA A 167 -13.47 1.83 -10.20
C ALA A 167 -12.36 0.77 -10.35
N SER A 168 -12.69 -0.51 -10.16
CA SER A 168 -11.72 -1.62 -10.17
C SER A 168 -11.53 -2.25 -11.55
N ASP A 169 -12.57 -2.21 -12.39
CA ASP A 169 -12.51 -2.70 -13.76
C ASP A 169 -11.91 -1.62 -14.69
N ARG A 170 -10.93 -2.03 -15.50
CA ARG A 170 -10.16 -1.09 -16.32
C ARG A 170 -11.00 -0.43 -17.40
N GLU A 171 -11.79 -1.19 -18.16
CA GLU A 171 -12.56 -0.64 -19.29
C GLU A 171 -13.64 0.32 -18.78
N ARG A 172 -14.26 -0.06 -17.65
CA ARG A 172 -15.22 0.79 -16.95
C ARG A 172 -14.56 2.07 -16.42
N PHE A 173 -13.39 1.96 -15.80
CA PHE A 173 -12.68 3.11 -15.25
C PHE A 173 -12.11 4.04 -16.33
N GLU A 174 -11.65 3.51 -17.47
CA GLU A 174 -11.26 4.32 -18.63
C GLU A 174 -12.44 5.11 -19.19
N SER A 175 -13.60 4.45 -19.31
CA SER A 175 -14.85 5.11 -19.72
C SER A 175 -15.26 6.20 -18.72
N PHE A 176 -15.07 5.95 -17.42
CA PHE A 176 -15.26 6.93 -16.36
C PHE A 176 -14.27 8.11 -16.47
N ALA A 177 -13.00 7.84 -16.76
CA ALA A 177 -11.98 8.88 -16.88
C ALA A 177 -12.25 9.76 -18.11
N GLN A 178 -12.57 9.17 -19.26
CA GLN A 178 -12.90 9.89 -20.49
C GLN A 178 -14.12 10.81 -20.32
N ARG A 179 -15.22 10.30 -19.74
CA ARG A 179 -16.43 11.12 -19.51
C ARG A 179 -16.21 12.25 -18.49
N ASN A 180 -15.17 12.15 -17.67
CA ASN A 180 -14.80 13.12 -16.65
C ASN A 180 -13.56 13.95 -17.01
N ASP A 181 -13.04 13.90 -18.23
CA ASP A 181 -11.84 14.65 -18.64
C ASP A 181 -10.64 14.41 -17.70
N LEU A 182 -10.52 13.18 -17.21
CA LEU A 182 -9.39 12.72 -16.40
C LEU A 182 -8.37 12.06 -17.32
N ARG A 183 -7.11 12.44 -17.16
CA ARG A 183 -6.03 11.85 -17.96
C ARG A 183 -5.57 10.55 -17.31
N MET A 184 -5.47 9.49 -18.10
CA MET A 184 -4.85 8.21 -17.75
C MET A 184 -3.66 7.95 -18.67
N PRO A 185 -2.69 7.12 -18.27
CA PRO A 185 -1.69 6.59 -19.21
C PRO A 185 -2.38 5.76 -20.30
N ASP A 186 -1.81 5.77 -21.50
CA ASP A 186 -2.31 4.94 -22.60
C ASP A 186 -2.25 3.47 -22.18
N GLY A 187 -3.34 2.73 -22.33
CA GLY A 187 -3.42 1.35 -21.87
C GLY A 187 -4.44 0.53 -22.63
N MET A 188 -4.31 -0.79 -22.55
CA MET A 188 -5.19 -1.76 -23.21
C MET A 188 -5.38 -3.01 -22.36
N THR A 189 -6.59 -3.56 -22.39
CA THR A 189 -6.91 -4.85 -21.79
C THR A 189 -6.67 -5.97 -22.81
N ALA A 190 -5.91 -6.98 -22.40
CA ALA A 190 -5.58 -8.14 -23.23
C ALA A 190 -5.95 -9.46 -22.52
N SER A 191 -6.77 -10.27 -23.17
CA SER A 191 -7.21 -11.58 -22.69
C SER A 191 -6.50 -12.76 -23.37
N SER A 192 -5.61 -12.50 -24.34
CA SER A 192 -4.83 -13.52 -25.02
C SER A 192 -3.40 -13.08 -25.28
N PRO A 193 -2.44 -14.01 -25.46
CA PRO A 193 -1.07 -13.67 -25.80
C PRO A 193 -0.91 -12.77 -27.01
N ASP A 194 -1.73 -12.96 -28.03
CA ASP A 194 -1.67 -12.15 -29.24
C ASP A 194 -2.22 -10.74 -29.02
N GLN A 195 -3.24 -10.59 -28.17
CA GLN A 195 -3.73 -9.28 -27.75
C GLN A 195 -2.68 -8.53 -26.91
N VAL A 196 -1.95 -9.22 -26.04
CA VAL A 196 -0.85 -8.59 -25.28
C VAL A 196 0.21 -8.07 -26.24
N ARG A 197 0.64 -8.88 -27.21
CA ARG A 197 1.64 -8.45 -28.21
C ARG A 197 1.16 -7.27 -29.05
N GLU A 198 -0.13 -7.23 -29.39
CA GLU A 198 -0.71 -6.08 -30.11
C GLU A 198 -0.71 -4.82 -29.25
N ALA A 199 -1.16 -4.93 -28.01
CA ALA A 199 -1.16 -3.81 -27.07
C ALA A 199 0.25 -3.22 -26.90
N VAL A 200 1.27 -4.07 -26.75
CA VAL A 200 2.66 -3.61 -26.64
C VAL A 200 3.18 -2.98 -27.93
N ARG A 201 2.72 -3.44 -29.11
CA ARG A 201 3.07 -2.80 -30.39
C ARG A 201 2.45 -1.42 -30.54
N GLU A 202 1.23 -1.25 -30.06
CA GLU A 202 0.48 0.02 -30.15
C GLU A 202 1.01 1.06 -29.17
N ILE A 203 1.19 0.67 -27.89
CA ILE A 203 1.66 1.56 -26.82
C ILE A 203 3.17 1.86 -26.97
N GLY A 204 3.96 0.84 -27.27
CA GLY A 204 5.42 0.93 -27.35
C GLY A 204 6.14 0.81 -26.00
N TYR A 205 7.39 0.36 -26.04
CA TYR A 205 8.20 0.16 -24.83
C TYR A 205 8.74 1.48 -24.25
N PRO A 206 8.95 1.56 -22.92
CA PRO A 206 8.63 0.54 -21.91
C PRO A 206 7.13 0.48 -21.56
N VAL A 207 6.65 -0.72 -21.23
CA VAL A 207 5.25 -0.98 -20.80
C VAL A 207 5.22 -1.59 -19.41
N LEU A 208 4.17 -1.33 -18.66
CA LEU A 208 3.83 -2.00 -17.41
C LEU A 208 2.73 -3.02 -17.69
N ILE A 209 2.97 -4.30 -17.40
CA ILE A 209 1.95 -5.35 -17.46
C ILE A 209 1.47 -5.65 -16.05
N ARG A 210 0.15 -5.73 -15.85
CA ARG A 210 -0.47 -6.13 -14.58
C ARG A 210 -1.67 -7.04 -14.77
N PRO A 211 -1.85 -8.09 -13.95
CA PRO A 211 -3.09 -8.87 -13.96
C PRO A 211 -4.24 -8.12 -13.28
N SER A 212 -5.48 -8.32 -13.74
CA SER A 212 -6.66 -7.68 -13.12
C SER A 212 -7.00 -8.25 -11.73
N TYR A 213 -7.55 -7.40 -10.85
CA TYR A 213 -8.02 -7.76 -9.50
C TYR A 213 -6.94 -8.37 -8.58
N VAL A 214 -5.69 -7.91 -8.68
CA VAL A 214 -4.57 -8.39 -7.86
C VAL A 214 -4.30 -7.49 -6.66
N LEU A 215 -3.76 -8.10 -5.59
CA LEU A 215 -3.31 -7.42 -4.39
C LEU A 215 -1.79 -7.23 -4.47
N GLY A 216 -1.30 -6.06 -4.06
CA GLY A 216 0.14 -5.82 -3.83
C GLY A 216 1.00 -5.86 -5.10
N GLY A 217 0.39 -5.66 -6.27
CA GLY A 217 1.07 -5.72 -7.56
C GLY A 217 1.60 -7.09 -7.95
N ARG A 218 1.00 -8.17 -7.42
CA ARG A 218 1.41 -9.54 -7.73
C ARG A 218 1.33 -9.82 -9.23
N GLY A 219 2.46 -10.23 -9.82
CA GLY A 219 2.58 -10.50 -11.25
C GLY A 219 2.73 -9.25 -12.13
N MET A 220 2.93 -8.07 -11.53
CA MET A 220 3.23 -6.85 -12.27
C MET A 220 4.69 -6.82 -12.70
N GLU A 221 4.97 -6.43 -13.94
CA GLU A 221 6.34 -6.28 -14.45
C GLU A 221 6.46 -5.11 -15.43
N ILE A 222 7.62 -4.44 -15.39
CA ILE A 222 8.00 -3.41 -16.37
C ILE A 222 8.84 -4.08 -17.45
N LEU A 223 8.33 -4.08 -18.67
CA LEU A 223 8.97 -4.68 -19.82
C LEU A 223 9.57 -3.60 -20.71
N SER A 224 10.81 -3.79 -21.15
CA SER A 224 11.53 -2.83 -21.98
C SER A 224 11.98 -3.42 -23.32
N SER A 225 11.62 -4.67 -23.62
CA SER A 225 12.00 -5.34 -24.88
C SER A 225 11.11 -6.54 -25.19
N ASN A 226 11.03 -6.91 -26.47
CA ASN A 226 10.33 -8.12 -26.93
C ASN A 226 10.87 -9.40 -26.29
N ARG A 227 12.15 -9.46 -25.97
CA ARG A 227 12.72 -10.62 -25.28
C ARG A 227 12.13 -10.79 -23.87
N GLN A 228 11.95 -9.69 -23.15
CA GLN A 228 11.33 -9.71 -21.82
C GLN A 228 9.85 -10.06 -21.91
N LEU A 229 9.14 -9.51 -22.91
CA LEU A 229 7.75 -9.87 -23.18
C LEU A 229 7.60 -11.38 -23.39
N GLU A 230 8.36 -11.99 -24.29
CA GLU A 230 8.24 -13.43 -24.52
C GLU A 230 8.60 -14.28 -23.29
N SER A 231 9.53 -13.81 -22.44
CA SER A 231 9.85 -14.47 -21.17
C SER A 231 8.66 -14.39 -20.21
N TYR A 232 8.13 -13.19 -19.98
CA TYR A 232 6.96 -12.97 -19.13
C TYR A 232 5.76 -13.80 -19.60
N MET A 233 5.54 -13.86 -20.92
CA MET A 233 4.44 -14.61 -21.52
C MET A 233 4.55 -16.13 -21.33
N GLN A 234 5.76 -16.68 -21.25
CA GLN A 234 5.98 -18.10 -20.94
C GLN A 234 5.59 -18.43 -19.49
N ASP A 235 5.85 -17.50 -18.57
CA ASP A 235 5.60 -17.67 -17.14
C ASP A 235 4.14 -17.33 -16.75
N ALA A 236 3.59 -16.26 -17.31
CA ALA A 236 2.27 -15.71 -16.93
C ALA A 236 1.08 -16.54 -17.43
N PHE A 237 1.20 -17.22 -18.58
CA PHE A 237 0.07 -17.99 -19.16
C PHE A 237 -0.05 -19.44 -18.66
N LEU A 238 0.65 -19.79 -17.58
CA LEU A 238 0.49 -21.09 -16.91
C LEU A 238 -0.82 -21.19 -16.09
N SER A 239 -1.60 -20.11 -15.93
CA SER A 239 -2.95 -20.16 -15.33
C SER A 239 -3.88 -19.05 -15.87
N PRO A 240 -4.89 -19.35 -16.72
CA PRO A 240 -5.54 -18.40 -17.63
C PRO A 240 -6.84 -17.77 -17.11
N GLU A 241 -6.99 -17.46 -15.82
CA GLU A 241 -8.30 -17.05 -15.29
C GLU A 241 -8.63 -15.55 -15.41
N ARG A 242 -7.66 -14.66 -15.75
CA ARG A 242 -7.89 -13.20 -15.73
C ARG A 242 -7.20 -12.45 -16.88
N PRO A 243 -7.81 -11.37 -17.39
CA PRO A 243 -7.16 -10.50 -18.36
C PRO A 243 -5.94 -9.78 -17.77
N LEU A 244 -5.00 -9.44 -18.64
CA LEU A 244 -3.83 -8.62 -18.36
C LEU A 244 -4.08 -7.20 -18.87
N LEU A 245 -3.69 -6.21 -18.08
CA LEU A 245 -3.66 -4.81 -18.48
C LEU A 245 -2.24 -4.46 -18.90
N VAL A 246 -2.10 -3.83 -20.05
CA VAL A 246 -0.83 -3.31 -20.57
C VAL A 246 -0.96 -1.79 -20.57
N ASP A 247 -0.14 -1.12 -19.74
CA ASP A 247 -0.14 0.33 -19.56
C ASP A 247 1.19 0.93 -20.03
N GLU A 248 1.16 2.17 -20.54
CA GLU A 248 2.36 2.98 -20.78
C GLU A 248 3.13 3.15 -19.46
N TYR A 249 4.41 2.82 -19.47
CA TYR A 249 5.24 3.04 -18.28
C TYR A 249 5.65 4.52 -18.16
N LEU A 250 5.09 5.22 -17.18
CA LEU A 250 5.41 6.61 -16.86
C LEU A 250 6.76 6.73 -16.11
N GLY A 251 7.86 6.40 -16.78
CA GLY A 251 9.20 6.45 -16.17
C GLY A 251 9.62 7.83 -15.68
N ASN A 252 10.31 7.87 -14.54
CA ASN A 252 10.72 9.08 -13.80
C ASN A 252 9.56 9.99 -13.37
N ALA A 253 8.32 9.50 -13.34
CA ALA A 253 7.19 10.25 -12.81
C ALA A 253 7.19 10.23 -11.28
N ILE A 254 6.72 11.31 -10.66
CA ILE A 254 6.44 11.37 -9.22
C ILE A 254 5.10 10.70 -8.98
N GLU A 255 5.05 9.71 -8.09
CA GLU A 255 3.80 9.07 -7.68
C GLU A 255 3.20 9.78 -6.46
N LEU A 256 1.88 9.95 -6.47
CA LEU A 256 1.12 10.50 -5.36
C LEU A 256 0.04 9.51 -4.91
N ASP A 257 -0.07 9.34 -3.60
CA ASP A 257 -1.24 8.70 -2.98
C ASP A 257 -2.14 9.77 -2.36
N VAL A 258 -3.46 9.63 -2.53
CA VAL A 258 -4.44 10.51 -1.89
C VAL A 258 -5.50 9.69 -1.20
N ASP A 259 -5.60 9.85 0.12
CA ASP A 259 -6.66 9.23 0.92
C ASP A 259 -7.77 10.25 1.18
N ALA A 260 -9.01 9.85 0.92
CA ALA A 260 -10.17 10.71 1.04
C ALA A 260 -11.42 9.97 1.55
N VAL A 261 -12.38 10.76 2.02
CA VAL A 261 -13.70 10.30 2.46
C VAL A 261 -14.77 11.13 1.76
N SER A 262 -15.79 10.47 1.22
CA SER A 262 -16.92 11.12 0.55
C SER A 262 -18.21 10.72 1.26
N ASP A 263 -19.14 11.65 1.46
CA ASP A 263 -20.52 11.34 1.90
C ASP A 263 -21.53 11.36 0.73
N GLY A 264 -21.03 11.38 -0.50
CA GLY A 264 -21.80 11.50 -1.73
C GLY A 264 -22.19 12.93 -2.10
N ARG A 265 -21.82 13.93 -1.28
CA ARG A 265 -22.05 15.36 -1.55
C ARG A 265 -20.80 16.19 -1.34
N GLU A 266 -20.11 15.93 -0.24
CA GLU A 266 -18.87 16.56 0.15
C GLU A 266 -17.75 15.52 0.19
N VAL A 267 -16.53 16.01 0.01
CA VAL A 267 -15.32 15.18 0.07
C VAL A 267 -14.35 15.81 1.07
N LEU A 268 -13.87 15.00 2.00
CA LEU A 268 -12.76 15.29 2.89
C LEU A 268 -11.50 14.66 2.32
N VAL A 269 -10.57 15.47 1.83
CA VAL A 269 -9.22 15.01 1.50
C VAL A 269 -8.43 14.87 2.80
N GLY A 270 -8.07 13.64 3.16
CA GLY A 270 -7.29 13.36 4.37
C GLY A 270 -5.87 13.87 4.22
N ALA A 271 -5.13 13.31 3.27
CA ALA A 271 -3.79 13.77 2.91
C ALA A 271 -3.45 13.44 1.46
N ILE A 272 -2.57 14.27 0.89
CA ILE A 272 -1.83 13.99 -0.34
C ILE A 272 -0.43 13.58 0.10
N MET A 273 0.03 12.43 -0.37
CA MET A 273 1.32 11.83 -0.04
C MET A 273 2.20 11.82 -1.28
N GLU A 274 3.41 12.36 -1.19
CA GLU A 274 4.40 12.26 -2.27
C GLU A 274 5.34 11.10 -2.03
N HIS A 275 5.48 10.21 -3.01
CA HIS A 275 6.45 9.14 -2.94
C HIS A 275 7.86 9.66 -3.25
N LEU A 276 8.85 9.11 -2.55
CA LEU A 276 10.26 9.36 -2.81
C LEU A 276 10.70 8.64 -4.07
N GLU A 277 10.31 7.37 -4.18
CA GLU A 277 10.55 6.53 -5.34
C GLU A 277 9.69 6.97 -6.54
N GLU A 278 10.21 6.73 -7.75
CA GLU A 278 9.48 7.02 -8.98
C GLU A 278 8.36 6.01 -9.23
N ALA A 279 7.34 6.43 -9.98
CA ALA A 279 6.26 5.56 -10.43
C ALA A 279 6.83 4.33 -11.14
N GLY A 280 6.40 3.14 -10.72
CA GLY A 280 7.00 1.86 -11.10
C GLY A 280 7.56 1.05 -9.95
N ILE A 281 7.85 1.71 -8.83
CA ILE A 281 8.01 1.06 -7.54
C ILE A 281 6.65 1.08 -6.85
N HIS A 282 6.19 -0.09 -6.40
CA HIS A 282 4.87 -0.23 -5.80
C HIS A 282 4.70 0.69 -4.57
N SER A 283 3.58 1.41 -4.47
CA SER A 283 3.25 2.35 -3.38
C SER A 283 3.48 1.82 -1.96
N GLY A 284 3.26 0.52 -1.75
CA GLY A 284 3.55 -0.17 -0.49
C GLY A 284 5.04 -0.25 -0.12
N ASP A 285 5.93 -0.30 -1.11
CA ASP A 285 7.39 -0.32 -0.97
C ASP A 285 8.02 1.08 -1.15
N SER A 286 7.20 2.11 -1.38
CA SER A 286 7.66 3.48 -1.48
C SER A 286 7.71 4.15 -0.11
N THR A 287 8.77 4.90 0.12
CA THR A 287 8.83 5.93 1.16
C THR A 287 7.93 7.09 0.72
N CYS A 288 7.11 7.64 1.61
CA CYS A 288 6.27 8.78 1.24
C CYS A 288 6.24 9.89 2.30
N PHE A 289 5.92 11.11 1.84
CA PHE A 289 5.95 12.35 2.62
C PHE A 289 4.55 12.96 2.74
N ILE A 290 4.21 13.37 3.95
CA ILE A 290 3.08 14.28 4.24
C ILE A 290 3.65 15.52 4.94
N PRO A 291 3.43 16.74 4.43
CA PRO A 291 2.88 17.05 3.10
C PRO A 291 3.86 16.72 1.95
N PRO A 292 3.42 16.81 0.67
CA PRO A 292 4.31 16.76 -0.49
C PRO A 292 5.42 17.81 -0.40
N GLN A 293 6.61 17.48 -0.92
CA GLN A 293 7.84 18.26 -0.81
C GLN A 293 8.32 18.85 -2.15
N ASN A 294 8.06 18.21 -3.29
CA ASN A 294 8.55 18.61 -4.60
C ASN A 294 7.44 18.83 -5.63
N VAL A 295 6.17 18.82 -5.22
CA VAL A 295 5.01 19.09 -6.09
C VAL A 295 4.58 20.55 -5.99
N SER A 296 4.36 21.20 -7.14
CA SER A 296 3.91 22.60 -7.18
C SER A 296 2.45 22.77 -6.74
N ASP A 297 2.13 23.90 -6.12
CA ASP A 297 0.77 24.24 -5.66
C ASP A 297 -0.31 24.10 -6.73
N ASP A 298 -0.02 24.43 -7.99
CA ASP A 298 -0.98 24.31 -9.08
C ASP A 298 -1.36 22.85 -9.37
N VAL A 299 -0.39 21.94 -9.30
CA VAL A 299 -0.63 20.50 -9.44
C VAL A 299 -1.34 19.97 -8.20
N LEU A 300 -1.00 20.42 -6.99
CA LEU A 300 -1.71 20.02 -5.77
C LEU A 300 -3.18 20.44 -5.77
N LYS A 301 -3.50 21.63 -6.31
CA LYS A 301 -4.90 22.06 -6.53
C LYS A 301 -5.60 21.15 -7.53
N GLN A 302 -4.94 20.82 -8.64
CA GLN A 302 -5.50 19.89 -9.62
C GLN A 302 -5.77 18.50 -9.02
N VAL A 303 -4.85 18.01 -8.17
CA VAL A 303 -5.02 16.75 -7.43
C VAL A 303 -6.25 16.84 -6.51
N ASP A 304 -6.40 17.90 -5.71
CA ASP A 304 -7.59 18.08 -4.85
C ASP A 304 -8.89 18.13 -5.67
N GLU A 305 -8.91 18.89 -6.77
CA GLU A 305 -10.06 18.97 -7.68
C GLU A 305 -10.43 17.61 -8.28
N TRP A 306 -9.44 16.86 -8.77
CA TRP A 306 -9.65 15.53 -9.34
C TRP A 306 -10.08 14.53 -8.27
N THR A 307 -9.49 14.56 -7.07
CA THR A 307 -9.89 13.71 -5.94
C THR A 307 -11.37 13.93 -5.58
N ARG A 308 -11.81 15.18 -5.52
CA ARG A 308 -13.22 15.52 -5.23
C ARG A 308 -14.13 15.06 -6.35
N LYS A 309 -13.77 15.35 -7.60
CA LYS A 309 -14.55 14.94 -8.78
C LYS A 309 -14.72 13.44 -8.85
N ILE A 310 -13.63 12.68 -8.68
CA ILE A 310 -13.64 11.21 -8.68
C ILE A 310 -14.57 10.69 -7.58
N GLY A 311 -14.45 11.20 -6.35
CA GLY A 311 -15.29 10.76 -5.23
C GLY A 311 -16.79 10.95 -5.48
N LEU A 312 -17.18 12.12 -6.02
CA LEU A 312 -18.58 12.45 -6.26
C LEU A 312 -19.15 11.74 -7.49
N GLU A 313 -18.41 11.72 -8.60
CA GLU A 313 -18.89 11.18 -9.89
C GLU A 313 -18.93 9.65 -9.92
N LEU A 314 -18.08 8.96 -9.13
CA LEU A 314 -18.21 7.50 -8.90
C LEU A 314 -19.31 7.17 -7.87
N GLY A 315 -19.87 8.17 -7.17
CA GLY A 315 -20.85 7.93 -6.11
C GLY A 315 -20.27 7.24 -4.88
N ILE A 316 -19.02 7.56 -4.52
CA ILE A 316 -18.35 6.96 -3.36
C ILE A 316 -19.00 7.48 -2.07
N VAL A 317 -19.27 6.55 -1.14
CA VAL A 317 -19.74 6.86 0.23
C VAL A 317 -18.87 6.10 1.23
N GLY A 318 -18.14 6.81 2.07
CA GLY A 318 -17.09 6.26 2.93
C GLY A 318 -15.70 6.54 2.38
N CYS A 319 -14.77 5.61 2.57
CA CYS A 319 -13.35 5.79 2.24
C CYS A 319 -12.99 5.39 0.80
N TYR A 320 -12.00 6.09 0.25
CA TYR A 320 -11.33 5.72 -0.99
C TYR A 320 -9.90 6.26 -1.03
N ASN A 321 -9.10 5.67 -1.91
CA ASN A 321 -7.74 6.07 -2.20
C ASN A 321 -7.56 6.24 -3.71
N ILE A 322 -6.73 7.20 -4.12
CA ILE A 322 -6.38 7.43 -5.51
C ILE A 322 -4.87 7.48 -5.63
N GLN A 323 -4.33 6.79 -6.64
CA GLN A 323 -2.94 6.93 -7.04
C GLN A 323 -2.86 7.80 -8.30
N PHE A 324 -2.00 8.81 -8.26
CA PHE A 324 -1.68 9.66 -9.39
C PHE A 324 -0.20 9.58 -9.75
N ALA A 325 0.12 9.92 -10.99
CA ALA A 325 1.50 10.15 -11.43
C ALA A 325 1.65 11.55 -12.04
N ILE A 326 2.80 12.16 -11.83
CA ILE A 326 3.18 13.44 -12.42
C ILE A 326 4.41 13.25 -13.30
N ARG A 327 4.23 13.41 -14.61
CA ARG A 327 5.33 13.40 -15.60
C ARG A 327 5.33 14.74 -16.33
N ASP A 328 6.46 15.45 -16.32
CA ASP A 328 6.61 16.76 -16.97
C ASP A 328 5.49 17.77 -16.62
N LYS A 329 5.14 17.85 -15.33
CA LYS A 329 4.04 18.66 -14.77
C LYS A 329 2.63 18.25 -15.21
N THR A 330 2.50 17.15 -15.94
CA THR A 330 1.22 16.59 -16.36
C THR A 330 0.75 15.57 -15.35
N LEU A 331 -0.45 15.77 -14.80
CA LEU A 331 -1.10 14.83 -13.88
C LEU A 331 -1.82 13.72 -14.65
N TYR A 332 -1.67 12.49 -14.16
CA TYR A 332 -2.31 11.27 -14.64
C TYR A 332 -2.94 10.52 -13.46
N VAL A 333 -4.12 9.93 -13.63
CA VAL A 333 -4.73 9.00 -12.68
C VAL A 333 -4.27 7.59 -13.04
N LEU A 334 -3.76 6.85 -12.05
CA LEU A 334 -3.30 5.47 -12.23
C LEU A 334 -4.39 4.47 -11.87
N GLU A 335 -4.97 4.62 -10.69
CA GLU A 335 -6.05 3.77 -10.17
C GLU A 335 -6.82 4.45 -9.05
N VAL A 336 -8.06 3.98 -8.82
CA VAL A 336 -8.92 4.38 -7.71
C VAL A 336 -9.33 3.14 -6.94
N ASN A 337 -9.07 3.16 -5.64
CA ASN A 337 -9.42 2.09 -4.72
C ASN A 337 -10.58 2.57 -3.84
N PRO A 338 -11.85 2.16 -4.09
CA PRO A 338 -13.03 2.60 -3.33
C PRO A 338 -13.16 1.89 -1.98
N ARG A 339 -12.06 1.84 -1.23
CA ARG A 339 -11.90 1.20 0.08
C ARG A 339 -10.83 1.92 0.89
N GLY A 340 -10.69 1.55 2.16
CA GLY A 340 -9.56 1.95 2.98
C GLY A 340 -8.25 1.49 2.32
N SER A 341 -7.24 2.34 2.41
CA SER A 341 -5.88 2.02 1.97
C SER A 341 -5.01 1.69 3.18
N ARG A 342 -3.83 1.14 2.91
CA ARG A 342 -2.82 0.89 3.95
C ARG A 342 -2.27 2.17 4.57
N THR A 343 -2.44 3.32 3.91
CA THR A 343 -1.93 4.61 4.39
C THR A 343 -2.86 5.30 5.40
N PHE A 344 -4.09 4.78 5.63
CA PHE A 344 -5.04 5.36 6.58
C PHE A 344 -4.48 5.58 8.00
N PRO A 345 -3.80 4.59 8.62
CA PRO A 345 -3.16 4.80 9.91
C PRO A 345 -2.11 5.91 9.84
N PHE A 346 -1.23 5.89 8.83
CA PHE A 346 -0.19 6.91 8.64
C PHE A 346 -0.80 8.31 8.48
N VAL A 347 -1.82 8.48 7.64
CA VAL A 347 -2.56 9.73 7.45
C VAL A 347 -3.16 10.20 8.78
N ALA A 348 -3.78 9.31 9.55
CA ALA A 348 -4.38 9.68 10.82
C ALA A 348 -3.33 10.14 11.85
N LYS A 349 -2.16 9.49 11.89
CA LYS A 349 -1.06 9.87 12.79
C LYS A 349 -0.36 11.15 12.35
N ALA A 350 -0.20 11.38 11.05
CA ALA A 350 0.46 12.55 10.49
C ALA A 350 -0.42 13.81 10.61
N THR A 351 -1.71 13.70 10.30
CA THR A 351 -2.64 14.84 10.23
C THR A 351 -3.41 15.08 11.53
N GLY A 352 -3.46 14.09 12.43
CA GLY A 352 -4.32 14.09 13.62
C GLY A 352 -5.81 13.88 13.31
N VAL A 353 -6.19 13.59 12.06
CA VAL A 353 -7.57 13.37 11.62
C VAL A 353 -7.86 11.86 11.59
N PRO A 354 -8.82 11.33 12.38
CA PRO A 354 -9.09 9.90 12.46
C PRO A 354 -9.91 9.40 11.25
N LEU A 355 -9.30 9.41 10.06
CA LEU A 355 -9.95 9.20 8.77
C LEU A 355 -10.77 7.91 8.69
N ALA A 356 -10.26 6.80 9.24
CA ALA A 356 -10.98 5.52 9.29
C ALA A 356 -12.31 5.61 10.08
N ARG A 357 -12.31 6.33 11.22
CA ARG A 357 -13.51 6.50 12.05
C ARG A 357 -14.53 7.41 11.36
N ILE A 358 -14.07 8.50 10.73
CA ILE A 358 -14.90 9.41 9.92
C ILE A 358 -15.54 8.63 8.75
N ALA A 359 -14.73 7.86 8.01
CA ALA A 359 -15.21 7.06 6.89
C ALA A 359 -16.29 6.07 7.30
N ALA A 360 -16.13 5.41 8.45
CA ALA A 360 -17.11 4.46 8.96
C ALA A 360 -18.43 5.15 9.37
N MET A 361 -18.36 6.30 10.04
CA MET A 361 -19.56 7.09 10.37
C MET A 361 -20.30 7.53 9.11
N VAL A 362 -19.56 8.00 8.10
CA VAL A 362 -20.14 8.41 6.81
C VAL A 362 -20.75 7.22 6.06
N ALA A 363 -20.09 6.06 6.03
CA ALA A 363 -20.63 4.84 5.44
C ALA A 363 -21.94 4.38 6.11
N LEU A 364 -22.14 4.73 7.39
CA LEU A 364 -23.35 4.46 8.17
C LEU A 364 -24.42 5.55 8.05
N GLY A 365 -24.20 6.57 7.23
CA GLY A 365 -25.18 7.60 6.88
C GLY A 365 -24.98 8.96 7.53
N GLU A 366 -23.92 9.17 8.32
CA GLU A 366 -23.56 10.50 8.79
C GLU A 366 -23.05 11.39 7.65
N LYS A 367 -23.26 12.69 7.76
CA LYS A 367 -22.76 13.67 6.79
C LYS A 367 -21.49 14.32 7.31
N LEU A 368 -20.55 14.62 6.42
CA LEU A 368 -19.28 15.27 6.80
C LEU A 368 -19.53 16.61 7.52
N CYS A 369 -20.49 17.40 7.07
CA CYS A 369 -20.86 18.66 7.72
C CYS A 369 -21.46 18.53 9.14
N HIS A 370 -21.89 17.34 9.56
CA HIS A 370 -22.38 17.10 10.92
C HIS A 370 -21.29 16.60 11.87
N LEU A 371 -20.16 16.14 11.35
CA LEU A 371 -19.06 15.61 12.13
C LEU A 371 -18.15 16.75 12.63
N ASN A 372 -17.70 16.64 13.88
CA ASN A 372 -16.73 17.56 14.45
C ASN A 372 -15.30 17.17 14.01
N ILE A 373 -15.01 17.35 12.72
CA ILE A 373 -13.74 16.94 12.12
C ILE A 373 -12.59 17.81 12.71
N PRO A 374 -11.56 17.20 13.34
CA PRO A 374 -10.44 17.95 13.86
C PRO A 374 -9.71 18.73 12.77
N LYS A 375 -9.25 19.95 13.09
CA LYS A 375 -8.34 20.68 12.20
C LYS A 375 -7.06 19.87 12.00
N ARG A 376 -6.69 19.67 10.74
CA ARG A 376 -5.45 19.02 10.31
C ARG A 376 -4.22 19.70 10.90
N GLN A 377 -3.27 18.88 11.33
CA GLN A 377 -1.93 19.28 11.75
C GLN A 377 -1.00 19.27 10.54
N ASP A 378 -0.33 20.40 10.33
CA ASP A 378 0.57 20.63 9.20
C ASP A 378 1.90 21.25 9.65
N GLU A 379 2.20 21.24 10.95
CA GLU A 379 3.42 21.87 11.48
C GLU A 379 4.69 21.03 11.28
N ALA A 380 4.56 19.76 10.84
CA ALA A 380 5.68 18.85 10.67
C ALA A 380 5.57 18.07 9.35
N VAL A 381 6.73 17.73 8.81
CA VAL A 381 6.87 16.72 7.76
C VAL A 381 6.90 15.35 8.43
N CYS A 382 6.01 14.48 7.96
CA CYS A 382 5.91 13.09 8.34
C CYS A 382 6.35 12.22 7.19
N VAL A 383 7.23 11.26 7.47
CA VAL A 383 7.78 10.33 6.48
C VAL A 383 7.42 8.91 6.89
N LYS A 384 6.81 8.18 5.97
CA LYS A 384 6.59 6.74 6.07
C LYS A 384 7.70 6.04 5.30
N ALA A 385 8.36 5.05 5.89
CA ALA A 385 9.34 4.21 5.19
C ALA A 385 9.00 2.72 5.35
N PRO A 386 9.13 1.90 4.30
CA PRO A 386 8.88 0.46 4.35
C PRO A 386 10.01 -0.30 5.07
N VAL A 387 9.65 -1.45 5.64
CA VAL A 387 10.59 -2.42 6.21
C VAL A 387 10.57 -3.70 5.38
N PHE A 388 11.74 -4.10 4.89
CA PHE A 388 11.89 -5.24 3.99
C PHE A 388 12.45 -6.48 4.69
N PRO A 389 11.85 -7.67 4.48
CA PRO A 389 12.33 -8.93 5.05
C PRO A 389 13.44 -9.59 4.19
N PHE A 390 14.26 -8.83 3.45
CA PHE A 390 15.22 -9.38 2.48
C PHE A 390 16.23 -10.37 3.08
N ILE A 391 16.54 -10.24 4.37
CA ILE A 391 17.39 -11.21 5.07
C ILE A 391 16.77 -12.62 5.10
N LYS A 392 15.43 -12.70 5.17
CA LYS A 392 14.65 -13.95 5.16
C LYS A 392 14.42 -14.47 3.74
N LEU A 393 14.38 -13.59 2.74
CA LEU A 393 14.09 -13.89 1.34
C LEU A 393 15.37 -14.14 0.51
N ARG A 394 16.06 -15.26 0.74
CA ARG A 394 17.37 -15.56 0.11
C ARG A 394 17.35 -15.74 -1.41
N GLY A 395 16.21 -16.12 -1.98
CA GLY A 395 16.07 -16.38 -3.43
C GLY A 395 15.56 -15.21 -4.25
N LEU A 396 15.27 -14.06 -3.61
CA LEU A 396 14.71 -12.89 -4.29
C LEU A 396 15.76 -11.79 -4.42
N ASP A 397 15.69 -11.06 -5.53
CA ASP A 397 16.47 -9.84 -5.72
C ASP A 397 16.00 -8.78 -4.71
N PRO A 398 16.89 -8.28 -3.82
CA PRO A 398 16.55 -7.28 -2.84
C PRO A 398 16.53 -5.89 -3.51
N ALA A 399 15.58 -5.69 -4.41
CA ALA A 399 15.28 -4.42 -5.04
C ALA A 399 13.77 -4.17 -5.06
N PRO A 400 13.33 -2.93 -4.83
CA PRO A 400 11.95 -2.55 -5.03
C PRO A 400 11.60 -2.63 -6.52
N GLY A 401 10.32 -2.83 -6.80
CA GLY A 401 9.78 -2.92 -8.16
C GLY A 401 8.26 -2.79 -8.13
N PRO A 402 7.58 -3.14 -9.22
CA PRO A 402 6.13 -2.98 -9.33
C PRO A 402 5.32 -3.95 -8.45
N GLU A 403 5.95 -5.01 -7.93
CA GLU A 403 5.37 -5.91 -6.92
C GLU A 403 5.90 -5.55 -5.52
N MET A 404 4.97 -5.42 -4.57
CA MET A 404 5.27 -5.14 -3.16
C MET A 404 6.02 -6.31 -2.50
N LYS A 405 7.04 -5.99 -1.70
CA LYS A 405 7.85 -6.96 -0.95
C LYS A 405 8.01 -6.62 0.53
N SER A 406 7.69 -5.40 0.93
CA SER A 406 7.74 -4.96 2.32
C SER A 406 6.68 -5.65 3.18
N THR A 407 6.98 -5.80 4.47
CA THR A 407 6.10 -6.48 5.45
C THR A 407 5.55 -5.56 6.52
N GLY A 408 6.06 -4.32 6.59
CA GLY A 408 5.65 -3.33 7.56
C GLY A 408 6.23 -1.97 7.22
N GLU A 409 5.97 -1.00 8.08
CA GLU A 409 6.34 0.39 7.87
C GLU A 409 6.70 1.08 9.18
N VAL A 410 7.47 2.15 9.07
CA VAL A 410 7.86 3.02 10.18
C VAL A 410 7.59 4.47 9.83
N MET A 411 7.46 5.31 10.85
CA MET A 411 7.16 6.72 10.71
C MET A 411 8.23 7.59 11.40
N GLY A 412 8.71 8.60 10.69
CA GLY A 412 9.55 9.67 11.24
C GLY A 412 8.88 11.04 11.08
N SER A 413 9.01 11.92 12.07
CA SER A 413 8.43 13.27 12.04
C SER A 413 9.44 14.35 12.44
N HIS A 414 9.47 15.45 11.70
CA HIS A 414 10.26 16.65 12.01
C HIS A 414 9.78 17.84 11.18
N GLU A 415 10.12 19.07 11.57
CA GLU A 415 9.87 20.29 10.77
C GLU A 415 10.65 20.31 9.44
N ARG A 416 11.73 19.53 9.36
CA ARG A 416 12.63 19.45 8.19
C ARG A 416 12.48 18.08 7.57
N ALA A 417 12.26 18.00 6.26
CA ALA A 417 12.04 16.74 5.56
C ALA A 417 13.23 15.77 5.68
N SER A 418 14.46 16.28 5.62
CA SER A 418 15.70 15.51 5.82
C SER A 418 15.77 14.83 7.19
N ALA A 419 15.45 15.57 8.25
CA ALA A 419 15.42 15.06 9.61
C ALA A 419 14.27 14.06 9.85
N ALA A 420 13.11 14.30 9.25
CA ALA A 420 11.98 13.36 9.31
C ALA A 420 12.32 12.04 8.59
N TYR A 421 12.96 12.14 7.41
CA TYR A 421 13.45 11.00 6.65
C TYR A 421 14.54 10.23 7.41
N LEU A 422 15.53 10.92 7.99
CA LEU A 422 16.56 10.29 8.84
C LEU A 422 15.93 9.45 9.96
N LYS A 423 14.92 9.97 10.65
CA LYS A 423 14.22 9.21 11.71
C LYS A 423 13.51 7.98 11.17
N ALA A 424 12.79 8.11 10.06
CA ALA A 424 12.15 6.97 9.42
C ALA A 424 13.20 5.93 9.01
N ARG A 425 14.34 6.35 8.44
CA ARG A 425 15.47 5.50 8.06
C ARG A 425 16.09 4.76 9.25
N LEU A 426 16.36 5.45 10.35
CA LEU A 426 16.88 4.84 11.58
C LEU A 426 15.88 3.83 12.17
N ALA A 427 14.58 4.13 12.08
CA ALA A 427 13.53 3.23 12.56
C ALA A 427 13.38 1.95 11.71
N THR A 428 13.87 1.92 10.46
CA THR A 428 13.93 0.66 9.69
C THR A 428 15.06 -0.27 10.17
N GLU A 429 15.78 0.07 11.24
CA GLU A 429 16.94 -0.65 11.78
C GLU A 429 18.10 -0.83 10.77
N SER A 430 18.11 -0.02 9.71
CA SER A 430 19.19 0.05 8.74
C SER A 430 20.14 1.18 9.14
N PRO A 431 21.47 0.97 9.11
CA PRO A 431 22.40 1.99 9.54
C PRO A 431 22.41 3.15 8.54
N VAL A 432 22.57 4.37 9.06
CA VAL A 432 22.87 5.56 8.26
C VAL A 432 24.34 5.91 8.51
N PRO A 433 25.23 5.68 7.55
CA PRO A 433 26.67 5.81 7.78
C PRO A 433 27.08 7.28 7.86
N THR A 434 28.02 7.59 8.75
CA THR A 434 28.61 8.94 8.91
C THR A 434 30.08 9.00 8.49
N GLU A 435 30.67 7.87 8.13
CA GLU A 435 32.04 7.74 7.63
C GLU A 435 32.20 6.51 6.73
N GLY A 436 33.34 6.42 6.02
CA GLY A 436 33.70 5.26 5.21
C GLY A 436 33.64 5.53 3.71
N GLY A 437 33.32 4.49 2.93
CA GLY A 437 33.25 4.57 1.47
C GLY A 437 31.84 4.38 0.90
N VAL A 438 31.58 5.02 -0.23
CA VAL A 438 30.33 4.89 -0.98
C VAL A 438 30.61 4.27 -2.34
N TYR A 439 29.89 3.20 -2.67
CA TYR A 439 29.92 2.60 -3.99
C TYR A 439 28.79 3.16 -4.86
N ILE A 440 29.12 3.77 -5.99
CA ILE A 440 28.16 4.42 -6.90
C ILE A 440 28.19 3.74 -8.28
N THR A 441 27.03 3.25 -8.72
CA THR A 441 26.86 2.75 -10.08
C THR A 441 25.45 3.04 -10.59
N VAL A 442 25.36 3.88 -11.63
CA VAL A 442 24.07 4.43 -12.09
C VAL A 442 23.79 4.16 -13.58
N LYS A 443 22.52 4.25 -13.97
CA LYS A 443 22.09 4.19 -15.38
C LYS A 443 22.59 5.43 -16.12
N ASP A 444 22.70 5.35 -17.45
CA ASP A 444 23.34 6.41 -18.23
C ASP A 444 22.63 7.77 -18.12
N SER A 445 21.29 7.77 -17.97
CA SER A 445 20.48 8.98 -17.76
C SER A 445 20.78 9.71 -16.44
N ASP A 446 21.33 9.00 -15.45
CA ASP A 446 21.45 9.50 -14.08
C ASP A 446 22.88 9.97 -13.76
N LYS A 447 23.82 9.71 -14.67
CA LYS A 447 25.26 10.02 -14.51
C LYS A 447 25.55 11.51 -14.31
N ASP A 448 24.78 12.38 -14.94
CA ASP A 448 24.95 13.83 -14.77
C ASP A 448 24.35 14.29 -13.43
N SER A 449 23.17 13.75 -13.09
CA SER A 449 22.46 14.11 -11.86
C SER A 449 23.23 13.70 -10.59
N ILE A 450 23.89 12.54 -10.59
CA ILE A 450 24.61 11.99 -9.42
C ILE A 450 25.84 12.79 -9.00
N ILE A 451 26.36 13.67 -9.87
CA ILE A 451 27.55 14.50 -9.57
C ILE A 451 27.34 15.32 -8.30
N THR A 452 26.14 15.87 -8.09
CA THR A 452 25.83 16.73 -6.94
C THR A 452 25.92 15.97 -5.61
N GLN A 453 25.37 14.76 -5.58
CA GLN A 453 25.34 13.87 -4.42
C GLN A 453 26.74 13.33 -4.13
N ALA A 454 27.48 12.91 -5.17
CA ALA A 454 28.86 12.45 -5.02
C ALA A 454 29.77 13.56 -4.46
N LYS A 455 29.61 14.80 -4.93
CA LYS A 455 30.34 15.95 -4.39
C LYS A 455 30.02 16.18 -2.91
N SER A 456 28.74 16.17 -2.56
CA SER A 456 28.29 16.34 -1.17
C SER A 456 28.84 15.26 -0.25
N LEU A 457 28.88 14.00 -0.70
CA LEU A 457 29.47 12.89 0.05
C LEU A 457 30.97 13.07 0.28
N ILE A 458 31.72 13.54 -0.72
CA ILE A 458 33.15 13.86 -0.57
C ILE A 458 33.35 15.00 0.43
N GLU A 459 32.51 16.04 0.38
CA GLU A 459 32.54 17.15 1.35
C GLU A 459 32.24 16.70 2.78
N LEU A 460 31.39 15.67 2.94
CA LEU A 460 31.13 14.99 4.22
C LEU A 460 32.24 14.00 4.64
N GLY A 461 33.30 13.84 3.83
CA GLY A 461 34.48 13.03 4.15
C GLY A 461 34.43 11.57 3.67
N PHE A 462 33.46 11.20 2.83
CA PHE A 462 33.39 9.86 2.28
C PHE A 462 34.35 9.65 1.12
N LYS A 463 34.84 8.40 1.00
CA LYS A 463 35.60 7.95 -0.16
C LYS A 463 34.69 7.37 -1.22
N ILE A 464 34.79 7.83 -2.48
CA ILE A 464 33.89 7.36 -3.55
C ILE A 464 34.55 6.27 -4.38
N TYR A 465 33.82 5.18 -4.56
CA TYR A 465 34.11 4.07 -5.46
C TYR A 465 33.06 4.02 -6.55
N ALA A 466 33.43 3.92 -7.82
CA ALA A 466 32.42 3.89 -8.89
C ALA A 466 32.80 3.00 -10.06
N THR A 467 31.79 2.45 -10.75
CA THR A 467 32.00 1.71 -12.01
C THR A 467 32.65 2.59 -13.07
N SER A 468 33.44 2.01 -13.98
CA SER A 468 34.22 2.75 -14.98
C SER A 468 33.44 3.87 -15.70
N GLY A 469 32.23 3.56 -16.18
CA GLY A 469 31.38 4.53 -16.86
C GLY A 469 30.81 5.63 -15.96
N THR A 470 30.64 5.36 -14.65
CA THR A 470 30.20 6.36 -13.66
C THR A 470 31.40 7.20 -13.21
N ALA A 471 32.54 6.56 -12.93
CA ALA A 471 33.78 7.20 -12.51
C ALA A 471 34.32 8.20 -13.54
N SER A 472 34.25 7.86 -14.84
CA SER A 472 34.65 8.79 -15.92
C SER A 472 33.86 10.09 -15.86
N VAL A 473 32.52 10.02 -15.73
CA VAL A 473 31.68 11.23 -15.65
C VAL A 473 31.97 12.04 -14.38
N LEU A 474 32.10 11.38 -13.22
CA LEU A 474 32.39 12.06 -11.96
C LEU A 474 33.76 12.77 -11.98
N ARG A 475 34.78 12.20 -12.64
CA ARG A 475 36.11 12.82 -12.79
C ARG A 475 36.11 13.93 -13.85
N GLU A 476 35.59 13.64 -15.04
CA GLU A 476 35.71 14.53 -16.20
C GLU A 476 34.76 15.73 -16.11
N LYS A 477 33.50 15.51 -15.74
CA LYS A 477 32.51 16.60 -15.59
C LYS A 477 32.45 17.14 -14.17
N GLY A 478 32.56 16.27 -13.17
CA GLY A 478 32.45 16.64 -11.77
C GLY A 478 33.75 17.16 -11.14
N GLY A 479 34.92 16.85 -11.71
CA GLY A 479 36.21 17.18 -11.12
C GLY A 479 36.45 16.48 -9.76
N LEU A 480 35.81 15.34 -9.53
CA LEU A 480 35.81 14.64 -8.24
C LEU A 480 36.91 13.57 -8.18
N ASP A 481 37.49 13.37 -7.00
CA ASP A 481 38.39 12.24 -6.73
C ASP A 481 37.57 10.98 -6.45
N VAL A 482 37.72 9.99 -7.33
CA VAL A 482 36.92 8.76 -7.33
C VAL A 482 37.82 7.58 -7.66
N GLU A 483 37.73 6.48 -6.92
CA GLU A 483 38.40 5.23 -7.26
C GLU A 483 37.56 4.39 -8.21
N THR A 484 38.17 3.88 -9.28
CA THR A 484 37.46 2.98 -10.21
C THR A 484 37.32 1.61 -9.57
N CYS A 485 36.10 1.08 -9.57
CA CYS A 485 35.77 -0.27 -9.18
C CYS A 485 35.22 -1.01 -10.41
N TYR A 486 35.66 -2.24 -10.64
CA TYR A 486 35.20 -3.03 -11.79
C TYR A 486 33.85 -3.69 -11.51
N ARG A 487 33.16 -4.09 -12.58
CA ARG A 487 31.94 -4.91 -12.48
C ARG A 487 32.31 -6.36 -12.18
N ILE A 488 31.40 -7.10 -11.54
CA ILE A 488 31.64 -8.49 -11.12
C ILE A 488 31.85 -9.37 -12.36
N THR A 489 31.04 -9.17 -13.40
CA THR A 489 31.18 -9.83 -14.70
C THR A 489 32.50 -9.59 -15.43
N GLU A 490 33.24 -8.52 -15.10
CA GLU A 490 34.52 -8.20 -15.75
C GLU A 490 35.68 -9.06 -15.23
N GLY A 491 35.53 -9.70 -14.06
CA GLY A 491 36.56 -10.58 -13.46
C GLY A 491 37.85 -9.85 -13.08
N LEU A 492 37.79 -8.53 -12.87
CA LEU A 492 38.90 -7.67 -12.47
C LEU A 492 38.74 -7.20 -11.03
N THR A 493 39.86 -6.84 -10.38
CA THR A 493 39.88 -6.36 -8.98
C THR A 493 40.40 -4.93 -8.89
N PRO A 494 39.92 -4.10 -7.93
CA PRO A 494 38.86 -4.41 -6.96
C PRO A 494 37.46 -4.38 -7.60
N ASP A 495 36.61 -5.34 -7.21
CA ASP A 495 35.18 -5.33 -7.50
C ASP A 495 34.36 -4.90 -6.27
N ALA A 496 33.05 -4.71 -6.44
CA ALA A 496 32.17 -4.26 -5.36
C ALA A 496 32.13 -5.26 -4.19
N LEU A 497 32.12 -6.56 -4.47
CA LEU A 497 32.03 -7.61 -3.44
C LEU A 497 33.30 -7.64 -2.58
N ASP A 498 34.46 -7.48 -3.19
CA ASP A 498 35.75 -7.42 -2.52
C ASP A 498 35.84 -6.20 -1.59
N LEU A 499 35.45 -5.02 -2.08
CA LEU A 499 35.46 -3.79 -1.28
C LEU A 499 34.49 -3.87 -0.09
N MET A 500 33.31 -4.44 -0.30
CA MET A 500 32.33 -4.67 0.78
C MET A 500 32.87 -5.64 1.83
N ARG A 501 33.46 -6.78 1.42
CA ARG A 501 34.06 -7.76 2.34
C ARG A 501 35.27 -7.22 3.11
N GLN A 502 36.00 -6.27 2.52
CA GLN A 502 37.09 -5.55 3.18
C GLN A 502 36.61 -4.47 4.16
N GLY A 503 35.29 -4.22 4.25
CA GLY A 503 34.73 -3.15 5.07
C GLY A 503 35.03 -1.75 4.55
N LYS A 504 35.30 -1.59 3.24
CA LYS A 504 35.57 -0.29 2.62
C LYS A 504 34.32 0.44 2.13
N ILE A 505 33.18 -0.24 2.05
CA ILE A 505 31.90 0.31 1.58
C ILE A 505 30.90 0.28 2.73
N GLN A 506 30.30 1.43 3.00
CA GLN A 506 29.29 1.66 4.03
C GLN A 506 27.96 2.13 3.44
N LEU A 507 27.95 2.57 2.18
CA LEU A 507 26.73 2.93 1.44
C LEU A 507 26.85 2.51 -0.02
N ILE A 508 25.73 2.09 -0.61
CA ILE A 508 25.64 1.77 -2.03
C ILE A 508 24.57 2.65 -2.69
N ILE A 509 24.92 3.31 -3.79
CA ILE A 509 23.99 4.00 -4.67
C ILE A 509 23.95 3.23 -5.98
N ASN A 510 22.83 2.54 -6.24
CA ASN A 510 22.68 1.67 -7.39
C ASN A 510 21.33 1.86 -8.09
N THR A 511 21.28 2.71 -9.11
CA THR A 511 20.07 2.81 -9.96
C THR A 511 20.08 1.66 -10.98
N PRO A 512 19.19 0.66 -10.89
CA PRO A 512 19.24 -0.53 -11.73
C PRO A 512 18.95 -0.20 -13.21
N ARG A 513 19.48 -1.04 -14.11
CA ARG A 513 19.04 -1.10 -15.51
C ARG A 513 18.12 -2.31 -15.67
N ASN A 514 17.08 -2.18 -16.49
CA ASN A 514 16.13 -3.27 -16.73
C ASN A 514 16.65 -4.35 -17.70
N THR A 515 17.92 -4.36 -18.11
CA THR A 515 18.41 -5.28 -19.15
C THR A 515 19.83 -5.83 -18.90
N GLY A 516 20.01 -7.13 -19.22
CA GLY A 516 21.32 -7.78 -19.41
C GLY A 516 22.08 -8.13 -18.13
N GLY A 517 23.42 -8.24 -18.25
CA GLY A 517 24.32 -8.61 -17.14
C GLY A 517 24.38 -7.61 -15.99
N ALA A 518 23.90 -6.38 -16.19
CA ALA A 518 23.77 -5.38 -15.12
C ALA A 518 22.76 -5.79 -14.03
N VAL A 519 21.75 -6.60 -14.39
CA VAL A 519 20.76 -7.15 -13.44
C VAL A 519 21.42 -8.18 -12.53
N LEU A 520 22.21 -9.09 -13.10
CA LEU A 520 22.93 -10.13 -12.35
C LEU A 520 23.96 -9.54 -11.38
N ASP A 521 24.80 -8.63 -11.87
CA ASP A 521 25.80 -7.95 -11.03
C ASP A 521 25.15 -7.12 -9.92
N GLY A 522 24.05 -6.43 -10.25
CA GLY A 522 23.27 -5.67 -9.28
C GLY A 522 22.66 -6.55 -8.18
N ASN A 523 22.06 -7.68 -8.57
CA ASN A 523 21.46 -8.64 -7.64
C ASN A 523 22.51 -9.22 -6.68
N MET A 524 23.64 -9.70 -7.21
CA MET A 524 24.73 -10.26 -6.38
C MET A 524 25.25 -9.23 -5.36
N MET A 525 25.43 -7.99 -5.78
CA MET A 525 25.90 -6.90 -4.92
C MET A 525 24.87 -6.53 -3.85
N ARG A 526 23.60 -6.29 -4.21
CA ARG A 526 22.56 -5.97 -3.21
C ARG A 526 22.31 -7.13 -2.24
N ARG A 527 22.42 -8.38 -2.69
CA ARG A 527 22.35 -9.56 -1.82
C ARG A 527 23.43 -9.55 -0.75
N LEU A 528 24.68 -9.32 -1.16
CA LEU A 528 25.79 -9.20 -0.20
C LEU A 528 25.59 -7.98 0.72
N ALA A 529 25.01 -6.89 0.22
CA ALA A 529 24.75 -5.69 1.02
C ALA A 529 23.76 -5.99 2.15
N VAL A 530 22.67 -6.71 1.86
CA VAL A 530 21.73 -7.19 2.88
C VAL A 530 22.44 -8.08 3.91
N GLU A 531 23.34 -8.98 3.48
CA GLU A 531 24.05 -9.88 4.38
C GLU A 531 25.08 -9.17 5.28
N LEU A 532 25.69 -8.10 4.79
CA LEU A 532 26.65 -7.28 5.53
C LEU A 532 26.00 -6.09 6.26
N ASN A 533 24.67 -5.97 6.20
CA ASN A 533 23.93 -4.83 6.73
C ASN A 533 24.42 -3.47 6.18
N ILE A 534 24.78 -3.44 4.90
CA ILE A 534 25.17 -2.22 4.18
C ILE A 534 23.90 -1.63 3.52
N PRO A 535 23.51 -0.40 3.84
CA PRO A 535 22.36 0.27 3.23
C PRO A 535 22.62 0.52 1.74
N PHE A 536 21.57 0.41 0.95
CA PHE A 536 21.63 0.74 -0.46
C PHE A 536 20.36 1.47 -0.91
N VAL A 537 20.55 2.40 -1.84
CA VAL A 537 19.46 3.16 -2.46
C VAL A 537 19.41 2.86 -3.95
N THR A 538 18.20 2.69 -4.48
CA THR A 538 17.98 2.27 -5.87
C THR A 538 17.43 3.35 -6.79
N THR A 539 17.22 4.56 -6.27
CA THR A 539 16.65 5.70 -7.03
C THR A 539 17.49 6.96 -6.81
N MET A 540 17.43 7.89 -7.76
CA MET A 540 18.12 9.19 -7.64
C MET A 540 17.52 10.07 -6.54
N ALA A 541 16.20 10.02 -6.36
CA ALA A 541 15.51 10.72 -5.29
C ALA A 541 15.91 10.15 -3.92
N GLY A 542 15.98 8.82 -3.79
CA GLY A 542 16.51 8.14 -2.62
C GLY A 542 17.96 8.53 -2.32
N ALA A 543 18.82 8.57 -3.34
CA ALA A 543 20.21 9.02 -3.19
C ALA A 543 20.31 10.46 -2.68
N ARG A 544 19.48 11.38 -3.19
CA ARG A 544 19.43 12.76 -2.69
C ARG A 544 19.05 12.80 -1.21
N MET A 545 17.99 12.08 -0.82
CA MET A 545 17.50 12.10 0.56
C MET A 545 18.45 11.39 1.53
N GLU A 546 19.11 10.31 1.12
CA GLU A 546 20.09 9.61 1.95
C GLU A 546 21.30 10.51 2.25
N VAL A 547 21.82 11.24 1.26
CA VAL A 547 22.90 12.22 1.48
C VAL A 547 22.48 13.31 2.46
N LEU A 548 21.24 13.81 2.35
CA LEU A 548 20.71 14.79 3.31
C LEU A 548 20.55 14.19 4.72
N ALA A 549 20.09 12.94 4.84
CA ALA A 549 19.99 12.26 6.12
C ALA A 549 21.36 12.01 6.77
N ILE A 550 22.39 11.71 5.98
CA ILE A 550 23.77 11.57 6.49
C ILE A 550 24.26 12.90 7.07
N ALA A 551 24.04 14.01 6.37
CA ALA A 551 24.40 15.33 6.89
C ALA A 551 23.68 15.63 8.22
N GLU A 552 22.38 15.35 8.30
CA GLU A 552 21.60 15.47 9.55
C GLU A 552 22.16 14.58 10.67
N ALA A 553 22.53 13.34 10.35
CA ALA A 553 23.07 12.40 11.33
C ALA A 553 24.44 12.85 11.89
N MET A 554 25.27 13.50 11.05
CA MET A 554 26.55 14.06 11.46
C MET A 554 26.40 15.28 12.37
N ASP A 555 25.33 16.08 12.18
CA ASP A 555 24.99 17.20 13.06
C ASP A 555 24.38 16.74 14.39
N GLY A 556 23.70 15.59 14.40
CA GLY A 556 23.15 14.93 15.58
C GLY A 556 21.74 14.40 15.36
N ILE A 557 21.38 13.33 16.07
CA ILE A 557 20.05 12.70 15.92
C ILE A 557 18.96 13.68 16.40
N PRO A 558 18.01 14.09 15.54
CA PRO A 558 17.00 15.08 15.92
C PRO A 558 15.99 14.52 16.93
N GLU A 559 15.57 15.34 17.89
CA GLU A 559 14.56 14.97 18.90
C GLU A 559 13.18 14.67 18.28
N PRO A 560 12.48 13.58 18.68
CA PRO A 560 11.13 13.26 18.21
C PRO A 560 10.13 14.40 18.46
N ARG A 561 9.31 14.72 17.46
CA ARG A 561 8.16 15.62 17.64
C ARG A 561 6.92 14.77 17.90
N LEU A 562 6.36 14.89 19.10
CA LEU A 562 5.11 14.23 19.45
C LEU A 562 3.94 14.90 18.71
N LEU A 563 3.14 14.08 18.03
CA LEU A 563 1.92 14.52 17.35
C LEU A 563 0.71 14.16 18.20
N ASN A 564 -0.27 15.07 18.29
CA ASN A 564 -1.46 14.86 19.11
C ASN A 564 -2.58 14.29 18.25
N ILE A 565 -2.99 13.05 18.48
CA ILE A 565 -4.13 12.47 17.77
C ILE A 565 -5.40 12.87 18.52
N ARG A 566 -6.30 13.60 17.86
CA ARG A 566 -7.56 14.03 18.46
C ARG A 566 -8.64 12.98 18.21
N SER A 567 -9.50 12.74 19.20
CA SER A 567 -10.77 12.05 18.98
C SER A 567 -11.76 12.97 18.26
N LEU A 568 -12.75 12.39 17.57
CA LEU A 568 -13.88 13.12 17.01
C LEU A 568 -14.73 13.76 18.11
#